data_AF-A0A2A2N924-F1
#
_entry.id   AF-A0A2A2N924-F1
#
_cell.length_a   1.000
_cell.length_b   1.000
_cell.length_c   1.000
_cell.angle_alpha   90.00
_cell.angle_beta   90.00
_cell.angle_gamma   90.00
#
_symmetry.space_group_name_H-M   'P 1'
#
loop_
_entity.id
_entity.type
_entity.pdbx_description
1 polymer ?
#
loop_
_entity_poly.entity_id
_entity_poly.type
_entity_poly.pdbx_seq_one_letter_code
_entity_poly.pdbx_strand_id
1 'polypeptide(L)'
;MSKLTTDIQANLDLFVAETKENQLVWGLRNEEGWLSCDSTEFENSEVMPFWSAKEDAEAHNVEEWADFEVLEIPLDIFVEDWLLTLAEDGVLVGANWNAQLEGKELEPQDLAKLYLS
;
A
#
# COMPACT_ATOMS: atom_id res chain seq x y z
N MET A 1 -9.97 -11.95 10.53
CA MET A 1 -10.73 -10.69 10.52
C MET A 1 -9.69 -9.59 10.38
N SER A 2 -9.91 -8.67 9.43
CA SER A 2 -9.00 -7.53 9.22
C SER A 2 -8.81 -6.75 10.52
N LYS A 3 -7.59 -6.28 10.75
CA LYS A 3 -7.28 -5.34 11.84
C LYS A 3 -7.54 -3.89 11.43
N LEU A 4 -7.80 -3.65 10.14
CA LEU A 4 -8.04 -2.34 9.59
C LEU A 4 -9.40 -1.81 10.03
N THR A 5 -9.42 -0.53 10.38
CA THR A 5 -10.61 0.16 10.86
C THR A 5 -10.87 1.41 10.02
N THR A 6 -11.88 2.20 10.41
CA THR A 6 -12.11 3.53 9.82
C THR A 6 -11.11 4.59 10.34
N ASP A 7 -10.22 4.24 11.28
CA ASP A 7 -9.14 5.10 11.73
C ASP A 7 -7.93 4.95 10.81
N ILE A 8 -7.84 5.86 9.83
CA ILE A 8 -6.80 5.87 8.80
C ILE A 8 -5.39 6.02 9.40
N GLN A 9 -5.25 6.82 10.48
CA GLN A 9 -3.94 7.00 11.11
C GLN A 9 -3.51 5.73 11.84
N ALA A 10 -4.43 5.08 12.55
CA ALA A 10 -4.13 3.81 13.21
C ALA A 10 -3.77 2.70 12.20
N ASN A 11 -4.42 2.68 11.03
CA ASN A 11 -4.10 1.74 9.96
C ASN A 11 -2.69 1.96 9.38
N LEU A 12 -2.27 3.22 9.23
CA LEU A 12 -0.92 3.59 8.82
C LEU A 12 0.14 3.16 9.87
N ASP A 13 -0.12 3.43 11.14
CA ASP A 13 0.78 3.02 12.22
C ASP A 13 0.90 1.50 12.27
N LEU A 14 -0.21 0.80 12.06
CA LEU A 14 -0.24 -0.66 11.93
C LEU A 14 0.55 -1.14 10.72
N PHE A 15 0.44 -0.46 9.57
CA PHE A 15 1.18 -0.80 8.35
C PHE A 15 2.68 -0.83 8.63
N VAL A 16 3.21 0.26 9.19
CA VAL A 16 4.65 0.37 9.49
C VAL A 16 5.07 -0.65 10.56
N ALA A 17 4.25 -0.88 11.59
CA ALA A 17 4.58 -1.83 12.65
C ALA A 17 4.64 -3.28 12.12
N GLU A 18 3.62 -3.71 11.38
CA GLU A 18 3.52 -5.09 10.90
C GLU A 18 4.48 -5.39 9.75
N THR A 19 4.70 -4.44 8.84
CA THR A 19 5.71 -4.61 7.79
C THR A 19 7.12 -4.66 8.38
N LYS A 20 7.43 -3.84 9.41
CA LYS A 20 8.70 -3.96 10.17
C LYS A 20 8.82 -5.31 10.89
N GLU A 21 7.72 -5.86 11.42
CA GLU A 21 7.76 -7.16 12.11
C GLU A 21 7.92 -8.32 11.12
N ASN A 22 7.12 -8.34 10.06
CA ASN A 22 7.05 -9.44 9.09
C ASN A 22 8.10 -9.33 7.99
N GLN A 23 8.72 -8.15 7.82
CA GLN A 23 9.66 -7.81 6.74
C GLN A 23 9.05 -8.00 5.34
N LEU A 24 7.73 -7.88 5.23
CA LEU A 24 6.96 -8.10 4.01
C LEU A 24 5.91 -7.02 3.85
N VAL A 25 5.70 -6.62 2.60
CA VAL A 25 4.66 -5.73 2.12
C VAL A 25 3.88 -6.47 1.04
N TRP A 26 2.58 -6.26 0.96
CA TRP A 26 1.71 -6.91 -0.02
C TRP A 26 1.15 -5.89 -0.99
N GLY A 27 1.17 -6.22 -2.27
CA GLY A 27 0.56 -5.41 -3.34
C GLY A 27 -0.27 -6.28 -4.29
N LEU A 28 -1.04 -5.63 -5.14
CA LEU A 28 -1.88 -6.27 -6.14
C LEU A 28 -1.31 -6.05 -7.55
N ARG A 29 -1.22 -7.11 -8.35
CA ARG A 29 -0.72 -7.06 -9.73
C ARG A 29 -1.51 -7.99 -10.65
N ASN A 30 -1.88 -7.52 -11.84
CA ASN A 30 -2.49 -8.33 -12.89
C ASN A 30 -1.59 -8.41 -14.15
N GLU A 31 -2.13 -8.89 -15.28
CA GLU A 31 -1.41 -8.95 -16.56
C GLU A 31 -1.03 -7.57 -17.12
N GLU A 32 -1.79 -6.53 -16.78
CA GLU A 32 -1.57 -5.15 -17.26
C GLU A 32 -0.52 -4.41 -16.41
N GLY A 33 -0.39 -4.74 -15.13
CA GLY A 33 0.59 -4.11 -14.25
C GLY A 33 0.22 -4.20 -12.77
N TRP A 34 0.87 -3.35 -11.97
CA TRP A 34 0.52 -3.15 -10.57
C TRP A 34 -0.71 -2.27 -10.46
N LEU A 35 -1.55 -2.52 -9.45
CA LEU A 35 -2.76 -1.73 -9.23
C LEU A 35 -2.37 -0.28 -8.90
N SER A 36 -2.77 0.66 -9.74
CA SER A 36 -2.76 2.08 -9.40
C SER A 36 -4.16 2.65 -9.54
N CYS A 37 -4.50 3.55 -8.61
CA CYS A 37 -5.78 4.26 -8.58
C CYS A 37 -5.50 5.76 -8.74
N ASP A 38 -6.46 6.51 -9.28
CA ASP A 38 -6.39 7.97 -9.22
C ASP A 38 -6.48 8.42 -7.77
N SER A 39 -5.55 9.29 -7.34
CA SER A 39 -5.57 9.87 -6.00
C SER A 39 -6.85 10.69 -5.81
N THR A 40 -7.52 10.46 -4.69
CA THR A 40 -8.70 11.23 -4.31
C THR A 40 -8.34 12.54 -3.60
N GLU A 41 -7.16 12.59 -2.98
CA GLU A 41 -6.64 13.77 -2.26
C GLU A 41 -5.86 14.74 -3.17
N PHE A 42 -5.23 14.25 -4.25
CA PHE A 42 -4.33 15.03 -5.10
C PHE A 42 -4.72 14.95 -6.58
N GLU A 43 -5.20 16.06 -7.16
CA GLU A 43 -5.56 16.15 -8.57
C GLU A 43 -4.34 15.84 -9.48
N ASN A 44 -4.48 14.82 -10.35
CA ASN A 44 -3.45 14.30 -11.26
C ASN A 44 -2.29 13.53 -10.60
N SER A 45 -2.48 12.99 -9.40
CA SER A 45 -1.53 12.03 -8.83
C SER A 45 -2.12 10.63 -8.87
N GLU A 46 -1.30 9.63 -9.12
CA GLU A 46 -1.68 8.23 -8.97
C GLU A 46 -1.30 7.76 -7.56
N VAL A 47 -2.07 6.83 -7.01
CA VAL A 47 -1.78 6.18 -5.73
C VAL A 47 -1.77 4.67 -5.91
N MET A 48 -0.72 4.05 -5.38
CA MET A 48 -0.58 2.60 -5.37
C MET A 48 -0.86 2.06 -3.96
N PRO A 49 -1.89 1.21 -3.78
CA PRO A 49 -2.23 0.68 -2.47
C PRO A 49 -1.33 -0.51 -2.10
N PHE A 50 -0.91 -0.54 -0.83
CA PHE A 50 -0.12 -1.61 -0.24
C PHE A 50 -0.66 -1.99 1.14
N TRP A 51 -0.50 -3.25 1.51
CA TRP A 51 -1.00 -3.81 2.77
C TRP A 51 0.11 -4.49 3.57
N SER A 52 -0.04 -4.46 4.89
CA SER A 52 0.86 -5.18 5.81
C SER A 52 0.51 -6.65 6.00
N ALA A 53 -0.73 -7.03 5.69
CA ALA A 53 -1.23 -8.39 5.78
C ALA A 53 -1.78 -8.88 4.42
N LYS A 54 -1.51 -10.15 4.12
CA LYS A 54 -1.95 -10.77 2.88
C LYS A 54 -3.47 -10.83 2.78
N GLU A 55 -4.13 -11.17 3.88
CA GLU A 55 -5.58 -11.33 3.94
C GLU A 55 -6.31 -10.01 3.67
N ASP A 56 -5.70 -8.87 4.02
CA ASP A 56 -6.26 -7.55 3.74
C ASP A 56 -6.12 -7.19 2.25
N ALA A 57 -5.03 -7.59 1.59
CA ALA A 57 -4.91 -7.47 0.14
C ALA A 57 -5.87 -8.43 -0.59
N GLU A 58 -5.99 -9.68 -0.13
CA GLU A 58 -6.93 -10.67 -0.69
C GLU A 58 -8.40 -10.27 -0.49
N ALA A 59 -8.74 -9.56 0.59
CA ALA A 59 -10.10 -9.09 0.84
C ALA A 59 -10.58 -8.11 -0.23
N HIS A 60 -9.66 -7.37 -0.85
CA HIS A 60 -9.94 -6.44 -1.94
C HIS A 60 -9.85 -7.10 -3.33
N ASN A 61 -9.34 -8.33 -3.40
CA ASN A 61 -9.31 -9.15 -4.61
C ASN A 61 -10.70 -9.76 -4.91
N VAL A 62 -11.73 -8.92 -4.91
CA VAL A 62 -13.11 -9.30 -5.19
C VAL A 62 -13.73 -8.28 -6.15
N GLU A 63 -14.68 -8.74 -6.96
CA GLU A 63 -15.37 -7.92 -7.98
C GLU A 63 -14.43 -7.35 -9.05
N GLU A 64 -14.15 -6.04 -9.06
CA GLU A 64 -13.38 -5.36 -10.11
C GLU A 64 -11.89 -5.70 -10.09
N TRP A 65 -11.38 -6.23 -8.98
CA TRP A 65 -9.98 -6.62 -8.84
C TRP A 65 -9.76 -8.14 -8.81
N ALA A 66 -10.77 -8.94 -9.19
CA ALA A 66 -10.71 -10.41 -9.16
C ALA A 66 -9.58 -11.03 -10.02
N ASP A 67 -9.08 -10.28 -11.01
CA ASP A 67 -7.97 -10.70 -11.89
C ASP A 67 -6.58 -10.28 -11.34
N PHE A 68 -6.52 -9.61 -10.18
CA PHE A 68 -5.26 -9.25 -9.55
C PHE A 68 -4.74 -10.39 -8.68
N GLU A 69 -3.43 -10.65 -8.76
CA GLU A 69 -2.74 -11.54 -7.85
C GLU A 69 -2.10 -10.74 -6.71
N VAL A 70 -2.23 -11.27 -5.49
CA VAL A 70 -1.56 -10.72 -4.31
C VAL A 70 -0.12 -11.17 -4.31
N LEU A 71 0.81 -10.22 -4.41
CA LEU A 71 2.25 -10.46 -4.43
C LEU A 71 2.91 -9.93 -3.17
N GLU A 72 3.84 -10.72 -2.64
CA GLU A 72 4.73 -10.30 -1.56
C GLU A 72 5.91 -9.50 -2.13
N ILE A 73 6.25 -8.42 -1.44
CA ILE A 73 7.39 -7.56 -1.69
C ILE A 73 8.20 -7.53 -0.39
N PRO A 74 9.46 -7.99 -0.40
CA PRO A 74 10.36 -7.84 0.74
C PRO A 74 10.47 -6.37 1.17
N LEU A 75 10.42 -6.09 2.47
CA LEU A 75 10.40 -4.71 2.97
C LEU A 75 11.66 -3.92 2.57
N ASP A 76 12.82 -4.58 2.55
CA ASP A 76 14.08 -3.99 2.08
C ASP A 76 13.97 -3.53 0.62
N ILE A 77 13.48 -4.38 -0.27
CA ILE A 77 13.23 -4.06 -1.68
C ILE A 77 12.16 -2.96 -1.80
N PHE A 78 11.11 -3.02 -0.97
CA PHE A 78 10.08 -2.00 -0.97
C PHE A 78 10.65 -0.61 -0.62
N VAL A 79 11.45 -0.52 0.44
CA VAL A 79 12.01 0.77 0.87
C VAL A 79 13.13 1.25 -0.05
N GLU A 80 14.01 0.36 -0.51
CA GLU A 80 15.21 0.73 -1.28
C GLU A 80 14.96 0.91 -2.78
N ASP A 81 14.05 0.16 -3.39
CA ASP A 81 13.79 0.21 -4.83
C ASP A 81 12.42 0.83 -5.12
N TRP A 82 11.36 0.35 -4.47
CA TRP A 82 9.99 0.76 -4.78
C TRP A 82 9.72 2.20 -4.40
N LEU A 83 9.98 2.58 -3.14
CA LEU A 83 9.72 3.95 -2.70
C LEU A 83 10.51 4.98 -3.52
N LEU A 84 11.72 4.62 -3.98
CA LEU A 84 12.50 5.48 -4.88
C LEU A 84 11.81 5.61 -6.24
N THR A 85 11.44 4.49 -6.86
CA THR A 85 10.80 4.48 -8.18
C THR A 85 9.46 5.24 -8.15
N LEU A 86 8.61 4.98 -7.14
CA LEU A 86 7.34 5.68 -6.97
C LEU A 86 7.55 7.18 -6.75
N ALA A 87 8.62 7.59 -6.05
CA ALA A 87 8.94 9.01 -5.87
C ALA A 87 9.39 9.68 -7.17
N GLU A 88 10.14 8.97 -8.03
CA GLU A 88 10.54 9.46 -9.35
C GLU A 88 9.34 9.61 -10.29
N ASP A 89 8.40 8.68 -10.23
CA ASP A 89 7.18 8.67 -11.05
C ASP A 89 6.08 9.61 -10.50
N GLY A 90 6.26 10.17 -9.30
CA GLY A 90 5.25 11.02 -8.65
C GLY A 90 4.02 10.26 -8.19
N VAL A 91 4.15 8.96 -7.93
CA VAL A 91 3.09 8.06 -7.47
C VAL A 91 3.09 8.01 -5.95
N LEU A 92 1.93 8.20 -5.35
CA LEU A 92 1.70 8.14 -3.92
C LEU A 92 1.56 6.70 -3.43
N VAL A 93 1.83 6.49 -2.15
CA VAL A 93 1.66 5.20 -1.48
C VAL A 93 0.41 5.24 -0.62
N GLY A 94 -0.52 4.33 -0.91
CA GLY A 94 -1.72 4.11 -0.11
C GLY A 94 -1.48 3.02 0.93
N ALA A 95 -1.24 3.39 2.18
CA ALA A 95 -0.95 2.41 3.23
C ALA A 95 -2.25 1.86 3.86
N ASN A 96 -2.37 0.53 3.89
CA ASN A 96 -3.40 -0.22 4.62
C ASN A 96 -4.82 0.31 4.39
N TRP A 97 -5.26 0.24 3.13
CA TRP A 97 -6.62 0.59 2.76
C TRP A 97 -7.62 -0.36 3.42
N ASN A 98 -8.58 0.21 4.13
CA ASN A 98 -9.63 -0.53 4.81
C ASN A 98 -10.65 -1.10 3.81
N ALA A 99 -11.65 -1.84 4.29
CA ALA A 99 -12.69 -2.46 3.46
C ALA A 99 -13.55 -1.46 2.65
N GLN A 100 -13.43 -0.16 2.90
CA GLN A 100 -14.07 0.92 2.15
C GLN A 100 -13.14 1.53 1.08
N LEU A 101 -11.95 0.95 0.87
CA LEU A 101 -10.88 1.49 0.03
C LEU A 101 -10.38 2.86 0.51
N GLU A 102 -10.45 3.10 1.82
CA GLU A 102 -9.96 4.32 2.44
C GLU A 102 -8.65 4.02 3.18
N GLY A 103 -7.61 4.78 2.90
CA GLY A 103 -6.34 4.70 3.61
C GLY A 103 -5.53 5.97 3.42
N LYS A 104 -4.40 6.07 4.14
CA LYS A 104 -3.59 7.28 4.08
C LYS A 104 -2.77 7.24 2.80
N GLU A 105 -2.94 8.27 1.98
CA GLU A 105 -2.07 8.55 0.84
C GLU A 105 -0.86 9.36 1.33
N LEU A 106 0.34 8.88 1.04
CA LEU A 106 1.60 9.48 1.47
C LEU A 106 2.58 9.55 0.31
N GLU A 107 3.41 10.58 0.30
CA GLU A 107 4.60 10.57 -0.55
C GLU A 107 5.53 9.43 -0.11
N PRO A 108 6.17 8.71 -1.05
CA PRO A 108 7.07 7.61 -0.72
C PRO A 108 8.19 8.02 0.26
N GLN A 109 8.67 9.27 0.16
CA GLN A 109 9.68 9.83 1.05
C GLN A 109 9.18 10.00 2.49
N ASP A 110 7.91 10.34 2.68
CA ASP A 110 7.31 10.49 4.00
C ASP A 110 7.07 9.13 4.65
N LEU A 111 6.62 8.14 3.87
CA LEU A 111 6.52 6.77 4.35
C LEU A 111 7.91 6.21 4.73
N ALA A 112 8.94 6.45 3.93
CA ALA A 112 10.32 6.03 4.25
C ALA A 112 10.80 6.60 5.59
N LYS A 113 10.45 7.85 5.93
CA LYS A 113 10.81 8.46 7.23
C LYS A 113 10.20 7.71 8.42
N LEU A 114 9.00 7.14 8.27
CA LEU A 114 8.37 6.33 9.33
C LEU A 114 9.13 5.02 9.59
N TYR A 115 9.86 4.52 8.60
CA TYR A 115 10.73 3.36 8.80
C TYR A 115 12.03 3.71 9.54
N LEU A 116 12.47 4.97 9.46
CA LEU A 116 13.68 5.47 10.10
C LEU A 116 13.46 5.96 11.56
N SER A 117 12.21 6.23 11.94
CA SER A 117 11.81 6.57 13.31
C SER A 117 11.65 5.31 14.18
#